data_AF-F6FGE1-F1
#
_entry.id   AF-F6FGE1-F1
#
_cell.length_a   1.000
_cell.length_b   1.000
_cell.length_c   1.000
_cell.angle_alpha   90.00
_cell.angle_beta   90.00
_cell.angle_gamma   90.00
#
_symmetry.space_group_name_H-M   'P 1'
#
loop_
_entity.id
_entity.type
_entity.pdbx_description
1 polymer ?
#
loop_
_entity_poly.entity_id
_entity_poly.type
_entity_poly.pdbx_seq_one_letter_code
_entity_poly.pdbx_strand_id
1 'polypeptide(L)'
;MTTKTLGFGALGAAGAASACGGGYLLMKEKTIGDRVSKSGLVLIKSGDSKAWRLASKHLKLSDKNLVTDLSRFDAEIKQDSIDLDKAKVALEKWCLEATGKDLSEKNIEDYLDKVKSRCVVAPADIRAKLEREGKTLVTNWGNKFDSFKSKTQDHTTIKEDLKVHDNSISKEVSNPNGDKDKYLAALEKWCSSGLKVKIEDDNYDGTYPKVVDRCTQG
;
A
#
# COMPACT_ATOMS: atom_id res chain seq x y z
N MET A 1 -40.85 36.14 33.94
CA MET A 1 -40.21 34.80 33.84
C MET A 1 -39.78 34.60 32.41
N THR A 2 -38.48 34.39 32.25
CA THR A 2 -37.72 34.55 31.02
C THR A 2 -37.66 33.23 30.26
N THR A 3 -37.92 33.31 28.96
CA THR A 3 -37.72 32.32 27.90
C THR A 3 -36.29 31.76 27.90
N LYS A 4 -36.11 30.50 27.47
CA LYS A 4 -35.05 30.13 26.51
C LYS A 4 -35.26 28.74 25.91
N THR A 5 -35.60 28.78 24.63
CA THR A 5 -35.41 27.76 23.59
C THR A 5 -33.96 27.29 23.56
N LEU A 6 -33.71 25.97 23.55
CA LEU A 6 -32.40 25.40 23.25
C LEU A 6 -32.39 24.93 21.79
N GLY A 7 -31.58 25.63 20.99
CA GLY A 7 -31.42 25.41 19.57
C GLY A 7 -30.55 24.20 19.24
N PHE A 8 -30.88 23.57 18.12
CA PHE A 8 -30.00 22.65 17.41
C PHE A 8 -28.83 23.44 16.81
N GLY A 9 -27.65 23.31 17.43
CA GLY A 9 -26.40 23.79 16.88
C GLY A 9 -25.81 22.76 15.93
N ALA A 10 -25.70 23.11 14.66
CA ALA A 10 -24.88 22.41 13.67
C ALA A 10 -23.39 22.73 13.91
N LEU A 11 -22.59 21.71 14.20
CA LEU A 11 -21.12 21.67 14.09
C LEU A 11 -20.79 20.20 13.78
N GLY A 12 -20.45 19.83 12.54
CA GLY A 12 -19.10 19.93 12.01
C GLY A 12 -18.57 18.49 11.85
N ALA A 13 -18.11 18.13 10.65
CA ALA A 13 -17.78 16.76 10.25
C ALA A 13 -16.93 16.01 11.30
N ALA A 14 -17.45 14.90 11.80
CA ALA A 14 -16.68 13.95 12.58
C ALA A 14 -15.62 13.30 11.68
N GLY A 15 -14.39 13.82 11.75
CA GLY A 15 -13.21 13.06 11.38
C GLY A 15 -13.14 11.85 12.29
N ALA A 16 -13.36 10.66 11.75
CA ALA A 16 -13.16 9.41 12.47
C ALA A 16 -11.67 9.24 12.76
N ALA A 17 -11.20 9.83 13.86
CA ALA A 17 -10.02 9.32 14.55
C ALA A 17 -10.44 7.99 15.18
N SER A 18 -10.31 6.91 14.42
CA SER A 18 -10.44 5.56 14.97
C SER A 18 -9.36 5.40 16.02
N ALA A 19 -9.80 5.38 17.28
CA ALA A 19 -9.00 5.09 18.45
C ALA A 19 -8.10 3.88 18.17
N CYS A 20 -6.78 4.08 18.25
CA CYS A 20 -5.83 3.01 18.49
C CYS A 20 -6.01 2.55 19.94
N GLY A 21 -7.17 1.94 20.22
CA GLY A 21 -7.47 1.29 21.46
C GLY A 21 -6.64 0.02 21.54
N GLY A 22 -5.53 0.09 22.27
CA GLY A 22 -4.80 -1.07 22.74
C GLY A 22 -5.75 -2.00 23.48
N GLY A 23 -6.05 -3.12 22.83
CA GLY A 23 -6.84 -4.22 23.35
C GLY A 23 -6.32 -5.49 22.74
N TYR A 24 -5.07 -5.85 23.09
CA TYR A 24 -4.50 -7.17 22.86
C TYR A 24 -5.27 -8.16 23.76
N LEU A 25 -6.52 -8.43 23.40
CA LEU A 25 -7.24 -9.57 23.96
C LEU A 25 -6.57 -10.81 23.41
N LEU A 26 -6.11 -11.66 24.33
CA LEU A 26 -5.58 -13.01 24.13
C LEU A 26 -6.66 -13.93 23.49
N MET A 27 -7.12 -13.60 22.29
CA MET A 27 -7.93 -14.52 21.50
C MET A 27 -6.97 -15.57 20.96
N LYS A 28 -7.16 -16.82 21.38
CA LYS A 28 -6.60 -17.97 20.66
C LYS A 28 -7.01 -17.80 19.21
N GLU A 29 -6.02 -17.76 18.31
CA GLU A 29 -6.28 -17.76 16.88
C GLU A 29 -7.08 -19.03 16.57
N LYS A 30 -8.29 -18.89 16.01
CA LYS A 30 -9.13 -20.03 15.61
C LYS A 30 -9.22 -20.13 14.10
N THR A 31 -9.13 -18.98 13.43
CA THR A 31 -9.31 -18.86 12.00
C THR A 31 -8.11 -18.21 11.33
N ILE A 32 -8.01 -18.37 10.00
CA ILE A 32 -7.04 -17.66 9.16
C ILE A 32 -7.17 -16.15 9.36
N GLY A 33 -8.40 -15.63 9.47
CA GLY A 33 -8.67 -14.23 9.74
C GLY A 33 -8.04 -13.74 11.05
N ASP A 34 -8.20 -14.51 12.13
CA ASP A 34 -7.61 -14.17 13.45
C ASP A 34 -6.08 -14.10 13.37
N ARG A 35 -5.46 -15.05 12.66
CA ARG A 35 -4.00 -15.10 12.49
C ARG A 35 -3.50 -13.91 11.66
N VAL A 36 -4.24 -13.50 10.63
CA VAL A 36 -3.94 -12.29 9.87
C VAL A 36 -4.07 -11.04 10.74
N SER A 37 -5.15 -10.91 11.52
CA SER A 37 -5.33 -9.78 12.43
C SER A 37 -4.26 -9.68 13.50
N LYS A 38 -3.82 -10.81 14.06
CA LYS A 38 -2.71 -10.85 15.03
C LYS A 38 -1.37 -10.40 14.43
N SER A 39 -1.17 -10.57 13.12
CA SER A 39 0.02 -10.03 12.43
C SER A 39 0.01 -8.51 12.24
N GLY A 40 -1.02 -7.81 12.75
CA GLY A 40 -1.17 -6.36 12.65
C GLY A 40 -1.89 -5.89 11.38
N LEU A 41 -2.39 -6.82 10.56
CA LEU A 41 -3.12 -6.50 9.33
C LEU A 41 -4.62 -6.37 9.60
N VAL A 42 -5.24 -5.33 9.04
CA VAL A 42 -6.68 -5.09 9.19
C VAL A 42 -7.42 -5.72 8.01
N LEU A 43 -8.33 -6.67 8.27
CA LEU A 43 -9.19 -7.25 7.24
C LEU A 43 -10.22 -6.23 6.76
N ILE A 44 -10.55 -6.27 5.47
CA ILE A 44 -11.64 -5.46 4.91
C ILE A 44 -12.97 -5.98 5.48
N LYS A 45 -13.80 -5.06 5.96
CA LYS A 45 -15.12 -5.40 6.50
C LYS A 45 -16.08 -5.78 5.36
N SER A 46 -16.94 -6.77 5.60
CA SER A 46 -18.04 -7.04 4.66
C SER A 46 -18.90 -5.79 4.46
N GLY A 47 -19.31 -5.56 3.23
CA GLY A 47 -20.10 -4.39 2.83
C GLY A 47 -19.30 -3.10 2.62
N ASP A 48 -18.00 -3.07 2.90
CA ASP A 48 -17.14 -1.92 2.58
C ASP A 48 -16.80 -1.86 1.09
N SER A 49 -17.79 -1.46 0.29
CA SER A 49 -17.72 -1.43 -1.17
C SER A 49 -16.53 -0.61 -1.69
N LYS A 50 -16.13 0.45 -0.99
CA LYS A 50 -14.96 1.27 -1.37
C LYS A 50 -13.65 0.53 -1.17
N ALA A 51 -13.47 -0.07 0.00
CA ALA A 51 -12.27 -0.86 0.29
C ALA A 51 -12.14 -2.08 -0.62
N TRP A 52 -13.26 -2.78 -0.89
CA TRP A 52 -13.26 -3.91 -1.83
C TRP A 52 -12.97 -3.50 -3.26
N ARG A 53 -13.49 -2.35 -3.71
CA ARG A 53 -13.18 -1.81 -5.04
C ARG A 53 -11.71 -1.42 -5.17
N LEU A 54 -11.12 -0.85 -4.12
CA LEU A 54 -9.69 -0.54 -4.12
C LEU A 54 -8.85 -1.82 -4.15
N ALA A 55 -9.20 -2.82 -3.33
CA ALA A 55 -8.53 -4.10 -3.33
C ALA A 55 -8.60 -4.79 -4.70
N SER A 56 -9.76 -4.74 -5.36
CA SER A 56 -9.91 -5.33 -6.71
C SER A 56 -9.13 -4.59 -7.79
N LYS A 57 -8.96 -3.26 -7.70
CA LYS A 57 -8.13 -2.46 -8.63
C LYS A 57 -6.65 -2.91 -8.63
N HIS A 58 -6.13 -3.36 -7.48
CA HIS A 58 -4.72 -3.75 -7.33
C HIS A 58 -4.45 -5.23 -7.58
N LEU A 59 -5.48 -5.99 -7.94
CA LEU A 59 -5.31 -7.37 -8.34
C LEU A 59 -4.61 -7.47 -9.69
N LYS A 60 -3.53 -8.24 -9.76
CA LYS A 60 -2.83 -8.50 -11.02
C LYS A 60 -3.61 -9.52 -11.84
N LEU A 61 -4.18 -9.07 -12.96
CA LEU A 61 -4.99 -9.91 -13.87
C LEU A 61 -4.20 -11.06 -14.51
N SER A 62 -2.86 -10.99 -14.48
CA SER A 62 -1.97 -12.06 -14.91
C SER A 62 -1.84 -13.20 -13.89
N ASP A 63 -2.36 -13.05 -12.67
CA ASP A 63 -2.34 -14.10 -11.64
C ASP A 63 -3.43 -15.15 -11.91
N LYS A 64 -3.01 -16.28 -12.47
CA LYS A 64 -3.90 -17.43 -12.77
C LYS A 64 -4.55 -18.02 -11.51
N ASN A 65 -3.86 -18.00 -10.37
CA ASN A 65 -4.40 -18.53 -9.12
C ASN A 65 -5.54 -17.65 -8.62
N LEU A 66 -5.36 -16.34 -8.71
CA LEU A 66 -6.41 -15.38 -8.40
C LEU A 66 -7.64 -15.56 -9.29
N VAL A 67 -7.46 -15.63 -10.62
CA VAL A 67 -8.58 -15.83 -11.55
C VAL A 67 -9.33 -17.13 -11.21
N THR A 68 -8.60 -18.22 -10.96
CA THR A 68 -9.18 -19.53 -10.58
C THR A 68 -9.96 -19.47 -9.27
N ASP A 69 -9.49 -18.69 -8.30
CA ASP A 69 -10.16 -18.51 -7.01
C ASP A 69 -11.46 -17.70 -7.15
N LEU A 70 -11.44 -16.64 -7.96
CA LEU A 70 -12.59 -15.74 -8.15
C LEU A 70 -13.63 -16.32 -9.11
N SER A 71 -13.22 -17.08 -10.13
CA SER A 71 -14.13 -17.65 -11.13
C SER A 71 -15.12 -18.66 -10.55
N ARG A 72 -14.84 -19.17 -9.33
CA ARG A 72 -15.76 -20.02 -8.55
C ARG A 72 -17.02 -19.27 -8.10
N PHE A 73 -16.92 -17.95 -7.95
CA PHE A 73 -18.02 -17.09 -7.50
C PHE A 73 -18.69 -16.36 -8.66
N ASP A 74 -17.99 -16.18 -9.77
CA ASP A 74 -18.51 -15.58 -10.99
C ASP A 74 -17.75 -16.12 -12.22
N ALA A 75 -18.41 -16.94 -13.04
CA ALA A 75 -17.80 -17.60 -14.19
C ALA A 75 -17.42 -16.65 -15.35
N GLU A 76 -17.87 -15.40 -15.29
CA GLU A 76 -17.50 -14.38 -16.29
C GLU A 76 -16.14 -13.75 -15.98
N ILE A 77 -15.59 -13.99 -14.78
CA ILE A 77 -14.21 -13.61 -14.44
C ILE A 77 -13.25 -14.50 -15.22
N LYS A 78 -12.60 -13.91 -16.22
CA LYS A 78 -11.63 -14.58 -17.10
C LYS A 78 -10.30 -13.85 -17.08
N GLN A 79 -9.27 -14.56 -17.50
CA GLN A 79 -7.95 -13.96 -17.71
C GLN A 79 -8.09 -12.80 -18.72
N ASP A 80 -7.43 -11.67 -18.45
CA ASP A 80 -7.40 -10.45 -19.28
C ASP A 80 -8.74 -9.69 -19.45
N SER A 81 -9.82 -10.12 -18.78
CA SER A 81 -11.11 -9.40 -18.76
C SER A 81 -11.80 -9.57 -17.42
N ILE A 82 -11.70 -8.54 -16.57
CA ILE A 82 -12.44 -8.45 -15.32
C ILE A 82 -13.31 -7.20 -15.35
N ASP A 83 -14.61 -7.42 -15.19
CA ASP A 83 -15.52 -6.38 -14.72
C ASP A 83 -15.19 -6.11 -13.25
N LEU A 84 -14.71 -4.90 -12.94
CA LEU A 84 -14.27 -4.53 -11.60
C LEU A 84 -15.37 -4.68 -10.54
N ASP A 85 -16.64 -4.52 -10.91
CA ASP A 85 -17.75 -4.69 -9.98
C ASP A 85 -18.01 -6.17 -9.69
N LYS A 86 -17.88 -7.04 -10.69
CA LYS A 86 -17.97 -8.50 -10.49
C LYS A 86 -16.78 -9.02 -9.70
N ALA A 87 -15.56 -8.60 -10.05
CA ALA A 87 -14.35 -8.97 -9.33
C ALA A 87 -14.39 -8.52 -7.87
N LYS A 88 -14.92 -7.32 -7.58
CA LYS A 88 -15.15 -6.84 -6.22
C LYS A 88 -16.05 -7.79 -5.43
N VAL A 89 -17.20 -8.17 -5.99
CA VAL A 89 -18.17 -9.06 -5.33
C VAL A 89 -17.60 -10.47 -5.13
N ALA A 90 -16.92 -11.01 -6.14
CA ALA A 90 -16.26 -12.30 -6.04
C ALA A 90 -15.12 -12.30 -5.02
N LEU A 91 -14.33 -11.23 -4.97
CA LEU A 91 -13.24 -11.05 -4.02
C LEU A 91 -13.74 -10.99 -2.59
N GLU A 92 -14.80 -10.21 -2.34
CA GLU A 92 -15.42 -10.13 -1.02
C GLU A 92 -15.88 -11.51 -0.55
N LYS A 93 -16.62 -12.26 -1.39
CA LYS A 93 -17.08 -13.62 -1.07
C LYS A 93 -15.92 -14.56 -0.78
N TRP A 94 -14.91 -14.58 -1.65
CA TRP A 94 -13.72 -15.42 -1.48
C TRP A 94 -13.02 -15.10 -0.16
N CYS A 95 -12.85 -13.82 0.16
CA CYS A 95 -12.19 -13.39 1.39
C CYS A 95 -12.97 -13.77 2.65
N LEU A 96 -14.31 -13.65 2.64
CA LEU A 96 -15.14 -14.06 3.77
C LEU A 96 -15.06 -15.58 4.00
N GLU A 97 -15.05 -16.39 2.93
CA GLU A 97 -14.86 -17.84 3.07
C GLU A 97 -13.45 -18.22 3.54
N ALA A 98 -12.43 -17.56 3.00
CA ALA A 98 -11.03 -17.85 3.29
C ALA A 98 -10.63 -17.44 4.72
N THR A 99 -11.09 -16.26 5.17
CA THR A 99 -10.81 -15.77 6.53
C THR A 99 -11.50 -16.62 7.59
N GLY A 100 -12.64 -17.24 7.29
CA GLY A 100 -13.37 -18.12 8.18
C GLY A 100 -12.81 -19.55 8.28
N LYS A 101 -11.79 -19.93 7.48
CA LYS A 101 -11.16 -21.26 7.56
C LYS A 101 -10.42 -21.42 8.88
N ASP A 102 -10.41 -22.65 9.40
CA ASP A 102 -9.66 -23.01 10.61
C ASP A 102 -8.15 -23.03 10.36
N LEU A 103 -7.37 -23.15 11.43
CA LEU A 103 -5.90 -23.16 11.38
C LEU A 103 -5.28 -24.54 11.19
N SER A 104 -5.91 -25.39 10.37
CA SER A 104 -5.26 -26.61 9.91
C SER A 104 -4.04 -26.28 9.04
N GLU A 105 -3.03 -27.14 9.05
CA GLU A 105 -1.78 -26.94 8.29
C GLU A 105 -2.05 -26.67 6.81
N LYS A 106 -2.95 -27.46 6.21
CA LYS A 106 -3.42 -27.29 4.84
C LYS A 106 -4.04 -25.90 4.60
N ASN A 107 -4.92 -25.44 5.49
CA ASN A 107 -5.56 -24.13 5.30
C ASN A 107 -4.58 -22.97 5.50
N ILE A 108 -3.60 -23.12 6.39
CA ILE A 108 -2.54 -22.14 6.55
C ILE A 108 -1.74 -22.01 5.24
N GLU A 109 -1.30 -23.12 4.67
CA GLU A 109 -0.57 -23.14 3.40
C GLU A 109 -1.40 -22.60 2.23
N ASP A 110 -2.67 -23.02 2.13
CA ASP A 110 -3.53 -22.71 0.99
C ASP A 110 -4.08 -21.27 1.02
N TYR A 111 -4.27 -20.67 2.22
CA TYR A 111 -5.02 -19.43 2.38
C TYR A 111 -4.28 -18.29 3.08
N LEU A 112 -3.34 -18.53 4.00
CA LEU A 112 -2.84 -17.46 4.88
C LEU A 112 -2.24 -16.28 4.10
N ASP A 113 -1.28 -16.56 3.22
CA ASP A 113 -0.61 -15.50 2.47
C ASP A 113 -1.52 -14.87 1.41
N LYS A 114 -2.46 -15.65 0.87
CA LYS A 114 -3.48 -15.13 -0.04
C LYS A 114 -4.42 -14.17 0.68
N VAL A 115 -4.88 -14.49 1.89
CA VAL A 115 -5.72 -13.59 2.69
C VAL A 115 -4.96 -12.31 3.04
N LYS A 116 -3.68 -12.42 3.44
CA LYS A 116 -2.84 -11.24 3.69
C LYS A 116 -2.66 -10.35 2.47
N SER A 117 -2.64 -10.92 1.26
CA SER A 117 -2.40 -10.15 0.04
C SER A 117 -3.66 -9.48 -0.51
N ARG A 118 -4.84 -10.09 -0.37
CA ARG A 118 -6.06 -9.63 -1.06
C ARG A 118 -7.27 -9.28 -0.18
N CYS A 119 -7.28 -9.66 1.10
CA CYS A 119 -8.43 -9.45 1.99
C CYS A 119 -8.20 -8.39 3.06
N VAL A 120 -7.04 -7.74 3.04
CA VAL A 120 -6.67 -6.71 4.00
C VAL A 120 -6.89 -5.33 3.40
N VAL A 121 -7.21 -4.35 4.25
CA VAL A 121 -7.37 -2.96 3.83
C VAL A 121 -6.10 -2.53 3.11
N ALA A 122 -6.21 -2.09 1.86
CA ALA A 122 -5.07 -1.61 1.10
C ALA A 122 -4.42 -0.43 1.83
N PRO A 123 -3.07 -0.32 1.85
CA PRO A 123 -2.43 0.87 2.40
C PRO A 123 -2.89 2.12 1.62
N ALA A 124 -2.93 3.27 2.28
CA ALA A 124 -3.42 4.50 1.65
C ALA A 124 -2.44 5.05 0.60
N ASP A 125 -1.15 4.92 0.88
CA ASP A 125 -0.05 5.44 0.08
C ASP A 125 1.16 4.49 0.09
N ILE A 126 2.19 4.86 -0.68
CA ILE A 126 3.43 4.09 -0.77
C ILE A 126 4.10 3.96 0.61
N ARG A 127 4.08 5.01 1.46
CA ARG A 127 4.67 4.93 2.80
C ARG A 127 4.02 3.84 3.64
N ALA A 128 2.69 3.85 3.75
CA ALA A 128 1.95 2.85 4.50
C ALA A 128 2.17 1.43 3.93
N LYS A 129 2.39 1.31 2.62
CA LYS A 129 2.76 0.04 1.99
C LYS A 129 4.15 -0.45 2.42
N LEU A 130 5.16 0.42 2.39
CA LEU A 130 6.52 0.07 2.80
C LEU A 130 6.60 -0.31 4.27
N GLU A 131 5.91 0.44 5.14
CA GLU A 131 5.80 0.14 6.57
C GLU A 131 5.19 -1.25 6.81
N ARG A 132 4.13 -1.60 6.07
CA ARG A 132 3.51 -2.92 6.12
C ARG A 132 4.44 -4.05 5.66
N GLU A 133 5.29 -3.76 4.67
CA GLU A 133 6.30 -4.72 4.17
C GLU A 133 7.54 -4.81 5.06
N GLY A 134 7.58 -4.06 6.17
CA GLY A 134 8.73 -4.01 7.06
C GLY A 134 9.96 -3.33 6.43
N LYS A 135 9.78 -2.55 5.36
CA LYS A 135 10.87 -1.83 4.70
C LYS A 135 11.22 -0.58 5.50
N THR A 136 12.49 -0.44 5.84
CA THR A 136 12.99 0.74 6.56
C THR A 136 13.36 1.84 5.57
N LEU A 137 13.00 3.08 5.87
CA LEU A 137 13.37 4.23 5.04
C LEU A 137 14.85 4.62 5.24
N VAL A 138 15.44 5.20 4.20
CA VAL A 138 16.80 5.72 4.23
C VAL A 138 16.91 6.82 5.28
N THR A 139 17.93 6.71 6.12
CA THR A 139 18.31 7.75 7.10
C THR A 139 19.67 8.35 6.78
N ASN A 140 20.57 7.57 6.16
CA ASN A 140 21.86 8.05 5.65
C ASN A 140 21.79 8.28 4.13
N TRP A 141 21.37 9.47 3.76
CA TRP A 141 21.26 9.89 2.35
C TRP A 141 22.62 9.91 1.63
N GLY A 142 23.71 10.21 2.34
CA GLY A 142 25.06 10.21 1.77
C GLY A 142 25.44 8.85 1.21
N ASN A 143 25.33 7.80 2.04
CA ASN A 143 25.62 6.43 1.64
C ASN A 143 24.66 5.96 0.54
N LYS A 144 23.36 6.32 0.66
CA LYS A 144 22.38 5.95 -0.36
C LYS A 144 22.72 6.58 -1.71
N PHE A 145 23.08 7.86 -1.74
CA PHE A 145 23.47 8.53 -2.96
C PHE A 145 24.76 7.95 -3.56
N ASP A 146 25.74 7.63 -2.73
CA ASP A 146 26.97 7.00 -3.19
C ASP A 146 26.69 5.61 -3.81
N SER A 147 25.67 4.88 -3.37
CA SER A 147 25.23 3.62 -4.01
C SER A 147 24.67 3.79 -5.43
N PHE A 148 24.14 4.97 -5.77
CA PHE A 148 23.65 5.23 -7.13
C PHE A 148 24.79 5.50 -8.09
N LYS A 149 25.92 6.05 -7.63
CA LYS A 149 27.09 6.35 -8.49
C LYS A 149 27.64 5.12 -9.22
N SER A 150 27.47 3.94 -8.62
CA SER A 150 27.87 2.66 -9.19
C SER A 150 26.85 2.06 -10.17
N LYS A 151 25.62 2.59 -10.25
CA LYS A 151 24.53 2.04 -11.08
C LYS A 151 24.37 2.84 -12.38
N THR A 152 25.28 2.58 -13.33
CA THR A 152 25.44 3.39 -14.55
C THR A 152 24.19 3.50 -15.43
N GLN A 153 23.31 2.48 -15.41
CA GLN A 153 22.09 2.47 -16.23
C GLN A 153 21.00 3.44 -15.73
N ASP A 154 21.04 3.86 -14.46
CA ASP A 154 19.99 4.69 -13.86
C ASP A 154 20.35 6.18 -13.75
N HIS A 155 21.59 6.55 -14.08
CA HIS A 155 22.12 7.90 -13.81
C HIS A 155 21.31 9.01 -14.50
N THR A 156 20.97 8.85 -15.78
CA THR A 156 20.20 9.85 -16.54
C THR A 156 18.78 9.99 -15.99
N THR A 157 18.11 8.87 -15.70
CA THR A 157 16.74 8.87 -15.17
C THR A 157 16.69 9.45 -13.76
N ILE A 158 17.66 9.14 -12.90
CA ILE A 158 17.77 9.72 -11.56
C ILE A 158 17.98 11.23 -11.66
N LYS A 159 18.92 11.70 -12.50
CA LYS A 159 19.18 13.12 -12.69
C LYS A 159 17.92 13.88 -13.11
N GLU A 160 17.22 13.38 -14.13
CA GLU A 160 16.00 14.02 -14.63
C GLU A 160 14.86 14.00 -13.60
N ASP A 161 14.64 12.88 -12.91
CA ASP A 161 13.63 12.78 -11.84
C ASP A 161 13.92 13.77 -10.68
N LEU A 162 15.20 14.02 -10.37
CA LEU A 162 15.62 14.92 -9.28
C LEU A 162 15.65 16.40 -9.69
N LYS A 163 15.90 16.71 -10.96
CA LYS A 163 15.86 18.09 -11.48
C LYS A 163 14.49 18.76 -11.32
N VAL A 164 13.42 17.97 -11.28
CA VAL A 164 12.06 18.46 -10.96
C VAL A 164 12.01 19.13 -9.59
N HIS A 165 12.88 18.72 -8.66
CA HIS A 165 12.96 19.26 -7.30
C HIS A 165 14.12 20.24 -7.08
N ASP A 166 15.15 20.21 -7.94
CA ASP A 166 16.23 21.19 -7.98
C ASP A 166 16.80 21.31 -9.41
N ASN A 167 16.35 22.33 -10.14
CA ASN A 167 16.76 22.56 -11.53
C ASN A 167 18.20 23.05 -11.67
N SER A 168 18.89 23.34 -10.57
CA SER A 168 20.29 23.77 -10.56
C SER A 168 21.28 22.60 -10.60
N ILE A 169 20.78 21.37 -10.57
CA ILE A 169 21.54 20.14 -10.81
C ILE A 169 22.00 20.11 -12.28
N SER A 170 23.30 20.26 -12.47
CA SER A 170 23.92 20.37 -13.79
C SER A 170 24.83 19.18 -14.10
N LYS A 171 25.51 18.65 -13.08
CA LYS A 171 26.49 17.56 -13.20
C LYS A 171 25.83 16.20 -13.21
N GLU A 172 26.53 15.19 -13.72
CA GLU A 172 26.06 13.80 -13.73
C GLU A 172 26.13 13.16 -12.35
N VAL A 173 25.24 12.19 -12.09
CA VAL A 173 25.21 11.44 -10.82
C VAL A 173 26.55 10.73 -10.56
N SER A 174 27.19 10.19 -11.60
CA SER A 174 28.49 9.51 -11.52
C SER A 174 29.64 10.43 -11.09
N ASN A 175 29.54 11.73 -11.39
CA ASN A 175 30.56 12.72 -11.04
C ASN A 175 29.87 14.03 -10.61
N PRO A 176 29.31 14.06 -9.39
CA PRO A 176 28.47 15.15 -8.93
C PRO A 176 29.28 16.29 -8.32
N ASN A 177 30.57 16.42 -8.63
CA ASN A 177 31.45 17.41 -8.00
C ASN A 177 30.83 18.82 -8.05
N GLY A 178 30.56 19.39 -6.87
CA GLY A 178 29.87 20.68 -6.70
C GLY A 178 28.34 20.62 -6.59
N ASP A 179 27.72 19.49 -6.96
CA ASP A 179 26.25 19.28 -6.92
C ASP A 179 25.83 18.18 -5.91
N LYS A 180 26.75 17.54 -5.17
CA LYS A 180 26.42 16.45 -4.21
C LYS A 180 25.31 16.84 -3.23
N ASP A 181 25.41 18.00 -2.59
CA ASP A 181 24.42 18.42 -1.59
C ASP A 181 23.05 18.72 -2.22
N LYS A 182 23.04 19.23 -3.46
CA LYS A 182 21.81 19.43 -4.24
C LYS A 182 21.13 18.10 -4.56
N TYR A 183 21.92 17.11 -4.98
CA TYR A 183 21.43 15.77 -5.22
C TYR A 183 20.84 15.14 -3.97
N LEU A 184 21.49 15.26 -2.81
CA LEU A 184 20.99 14.74 -1.55
C LEU A 184 19.66 15.39 -1.16
N ALA A 185 19.58 16.72 -1.22
CA ALA A 185 18.36 17.46 -0.90
C ALA A 185 17.22 17.16 -1.88
N ALA A 186 17.52 17.07 -3.18
CA ALA A 186 16.53 16.71 -4.20
C ALA A 186 16.02 15.28 -4.02
N LEU A 187 16.91 14.33 -3.69
CA LEU A 187 16.55 12.94 -3.44
C LEU A 187 15.65 12.79 -2.22
N GLU A 188 15.97 13.47 -1.11
CA GLU A 188 15.14 13.47 0.08
C GLU A 188 13.74 14.06 -0.20
N LYS A 189 13.67 15.16 -0.96
CA LYS A 189 12.40 15.76 -1.40
C LYS A 189 11.61 14.83 -2.31
N TRP A 190 12.27 14.20 -3.29
CA TRP A 190 11.65 13.27 -4.22
C TRP A 190 11.10 12.03 -3.49
N CYS A 191 11.85 11.51 -2.53
CA CYS A 191 11.36 10.42 -1.68
C CYS A 191 10.17 10.86 -0.84
N SER A 192 10.22 12.06 -0.25
CA SER A 192 9.11 12.60 0.55
C SER A 192 7.83 12.83 -0.24
N SER A 193 7.93 13.20 -1.53
CA SER A 193 6.77 13.31 -2.43
C SER A 193 6.31 11.93 -2.90
N GLY A 194 7.22 11.06 -3.34
CA GLY A 194 6.92 9.71 -3.79
C GLY A 194 6.22 8.86 -2.72
N LEU A 195 6.65 8.99 -1.45
CA LEU A 195 6.02 8.29 -0.32
C LEU A 195 4.54 8.65 -0.11
N LYS A 196 4.11 9.84 -0.55
CA LYS A 196 2.72 10.33 -0.42
C LYS A 196 1.84 9.94 -1.61
N VAL A 197 2.42 9.34 -2.66
CA VAL A 197 1.64 8.87 -3.80
C VAL A 197 0.68 7.80 -3.31
N LYS A 198 -0.61 8.01 -3.57
CA LYS A 198 -1.64 7.07 -3.19
C LYS A 198 -1.53 5.81 -4.03
N ILE A 199 -1.92 4.67 -3.46
CA ILE A 199 -1.90 3.41 -4.22
C ILE A 199 -2.88 3.46 -5.39
N GLU A 200 -3.98 4.21 -5.27
CA GLU A 200 -4.97 4.39 -6.33
C GLU A 200 -4.51 5.27 -7.52
N ASP A 201 -3.37 5.98 -7.39
CA ASP A 201 -2.86 6.91 -8.39
C ASP A 201 -2.32 6.17 -9.63
N ASP A 202 -2.54 6.71 -10.83
CA ASP A 202 -2.07 6.09 -12.07
C ASP A 202 -0.53 6.04 -12.17
N ASN A 203 0.17 6.91 -11.44
CA ASN A 203 1.63 6.90 -11.37
C ASN A 203 2.18 5.90 -10.35
N TYR A 204 1.33 5.22 -9.57
CA TYR A 204 1.76 4.30 -8.52
C TYR A 204 2.71 3.22 -9.04
N ASP A 205 2.35 2.54 -10.14
CA ASP A 205 3.13 1.41 -10.66
C ASP A 205 4.52 1.83 -11.17
N GLY A 206 4.66 3.07 -11.66
CA GLY A 206 5.95 3.65 -12.05
C GLY A 206 6.75 4.21 -10.87
N THR A 207 6.06 4.70 -9.84
CA THR A 207 6.69 5.38 -8.69
C THR A 207 7.14 4.39 -7.63
N TYR A 208 6.32 3.39 -7.30
CA TYR A 208 6.60 2.41 -6.26
C TYR A 208 7.96 1.70 -6.40
N PRO A 209 8.33 1.09 -7.55
CA PRO A 209 9.63 0.44 -7.67
C PRO A 209 10.79 1.42 -7.51
N LYS A 210 10.65 2.66 -7.99
CA LYS A 210 11.65 3.72 -7.80
C LYS A 210 11.77 4.13 -6.34
N VAL A 211 10.67 4.25 -5.60
CA VAL A 211 10.69 4.57 -4.16
C VAL A 211 11.31 3.42 -3.37
N VAL A 212 11.02 2.17 -3.70
CA VAL A 212 11.69 1.01 -3.08
C VAL A 212 13.19 1.08 -3.33
N ASP A 213 13.63 1.26 -4.58
CA ASP A 213 15.07 1.33 -4.86
C ASP A 213 15.75 2.54 -4.21
N ARG A 214 15.10 3.71 -4.21
CA ARG A 214 15.76 4.98 -3.86
C ARG A 214 15.60 5.41 -2.42
N CYS A 215 14.49 5.04 -1.79
CA CYS A 215 14.06 5.60 -0.51
C CYS A 215 14.08 4.59 0.65
N THR A 216 14.31 3.29 0.38
CA THR A 216 14.47 2.29 1.44
C THR A 216 15.92 1.91 1.66
N GLN A 217 16.23 1.48 2.88
CA GLN A 217 17.48 0.81 3.20
C GLN A 217 17.56 -0.47 2.36
N GLY A 218 18.70 -0.69 1.73
CA GLY A 218 19.01 -1.80 0.85
C GLY A 218 20.52 -2.00 0.84
#